data_AF-A0A2U3NEV1-F1
#
_entry.id   AF-A0A2U3NEV1-F1
#
_cell.length_a   1.000
_cell.length_b   1.000
_cell.length_c   1.000
_cell.angle_alpha   90.00
_cell.angle_beta   90.00
_cell.angle_gamma   90.00
#
_symmetry.space_group_name_H-M   'P 1'
#
loop_
_entity.id
_entity.type
_entity.pdbx_description
1 polymer ?
#
loop_
_entity_poly.entity_id
_entity_poly.type
_entity_poly.pdbx_seq_one_letter_code
_entity_poly.pdbx_strand_id
1 'polypeptide(L)'
;MPRDRTRTAPPILALVAAARVGVGATMLLAPDRFFSPESGTETLLMQTIGIRDLVLGSGGCAAWLRGVDNEFRGWATIGLISDSADLLLGLRSKPLVGTRGALVATLAPVPFVGAGLFGLARRLRTA
;
A
#
# COMPACT_ATOMS: atom_id res chain seq x y z
N MET A 1 24.11 21.70 18.20
CA MET A 1 23.24 22.14 17.07
C MET A 1 22.34 20.99 16.67
N PRO A 2 21.02 21.03 16.95
CA PRO A 2 20.11 20.10 16.32
C PRO A 2 19.95 20.52 14.87
N ARG A 3 20.29 19.63 13.93
CA ARG A 3 20.02 19.86 12.51
C ARG A 3 18.51 19.86 12.33
N ASP A 4 17.96 21.04 12.12
CA ASP A 4 16.60 21.23 11.61
C ASP A 4 16.62 20.77 10.14
N ARG A 5 16.62 19.44 9.95
CA ARG A 5 16.40 18.83 8.64
C ARG A 5 14.93 19.02 8.36
N THR A 6 14.61 20.06 7.60
CA THR A 6 13.30 20.25 6.98
C THR A 6 12.95 18.97 6.23
N ARG A 7 12.17 18.09 6.88
CA ARG A 7 11.61 16.87 6.28
C ARG A 7 10.74 17.32 5.12
N THR A 8 11.20 17.10 3.89
CA THR A 8 10.48 17.56 2.69
C THR A 8 9.43 16.57 2.21
N ALA A 9 9.45 15.31 2.67
CA ALA A 9 8.44 14.36 2.24
C ALA A 9 7.11 14.65 2.95
N PRO A 10 6.01 14.70 2.18
CA PRO A 10 4.72 15.12 2.70
C PRO A 10 4.24 14.11 3.76
N PRO A 11 3.72 14.59 4.91
CA PRO A 11 3.33 13.74 6.05
C PRO A 11 2.32 12.67 5.68
N ILE A 12 1.56 12.89 4.60
CA ILE A 12 0.60 11.94 4.06
C ILE A 12 1.25 10.66 3.52
N LEU A 13 2.45 10.72 2.91
CA LEU A 13 3.12 9.52 2.41
C LEU A 13 3.66 8.68 3.57
N ALA A 14 4.10 9.33 4.65
CA ALA A 14 4.57 8.62 5.85
C ALA A 14 3.40 7.91 6.55
N LEU A 15 2.23 8.57 6.60
CA LEU A 15 0.99 7.97 7.06
C LEU A 15 0.58 6.77 6.20
N VAL A 16 0.69 6.87 4.87
CA VAL A 16 0.42 5.76 3.95
C VAL A 16 1.36 4.59 4.20
N ALA A 17 2.65 4.84 4.38
CA ALA A 17 3.62 3.78 4.68
C ALA A 17 3.28 3.06 5.99
N ALA A 18 2.93 3.80 7.05
CA ALA A 18 2.50 3.23 8.33
C ALA A 18 1.18 2.45 8.20
N ALA A 19 0.21 2.98 7.46
CA ALA A 19 -1.07 2.32 7.21
C ALA A 19 -0.86 0.99 6.47
N ARG A 20 0.02 0.92 5.47
CA ARG A 20 0.37 -0.32 4.77
C ARG A 20 0.94 -1.37 5.71
N VAL A 21 1.79 -0.98 6.67
CA VAL A 21 2.29 -1.91 7.69
C VAL A 21 1.13 -2.49 8.51
N GLY A 22 0.24 -1.64 9.02
CA GLY A 22 -0.89 -2.08 9.84
C GLY A 22 -1.88 -2.97 9.08
N VAL A 23 -2.29 -2.56 7.87
CA VAL A 23 -3.18 -3.33 7.01
C VAL A 23 -2.53 -4.65 6.62
N GLY A 24 -1.27 -4.61 6.20
CA GLY A 24 -0.54 -5.81 5.79
C GLY A 24 -0.37 -6.82 6.94
N ALA A 25 -0.04 -6.35 8.15
CA ALA A 25 0.02 -7.18 9.34
C ALA A 25 -1.32 -7.85 9.64
N THR A 26 -2.40 -7.09 9.52
CA THR A 26 -3.74 -7.60 9.79
C THR A 26 -4.17 -8.62 8.74
N MET A 27 -3.96 -8.36 7.45
CA MET A 27 -4.29 -9.30 6.38
C MET A 27 -3.45 -10.59 6.43
N LEU A 28 -2.22 -10.51 6.92
CA LEU A 28 -1.35 -11.68 7.09
C LEU A 28 -1.78 -12.56 8.28
N LEU A 29 -2.04 -11.94 9.43
CA LEU A 29 -2.26 -12.63 10.71
C LEU A 29 -3.73 -12.93 11.02
N ALA A 30 -4.64 -12.12 10.51
CA ALA A 30 -6.07 -12.18 10.78
C ALA A 30 -6.88 -11.73 9.54
N PRO A 31 -6.77 -12.44 8.40
CA PRO A 31 -7.44 -12.07 7.14
C PRO A 31 -8.96 -11.90 7.32
N ASP A 32 -9.56 -12.72 8.17
CA ASP A 32 -10.96 -12.71 8.62
C ASP A 32 -11.45 -11.38 9.22
N ARG A 33 -10.53 -10.50 9.67
CA ARG A 33 -10.89 -9.15 10.18
C ARG A 33 -11.17 -8.13 9.09
N PHE A 34 -10.65 -8.33 7.88
CA PHE A 34 -10.87 -7.44 6.74
C PHE A 34 -11.95 -7.97 5.81
N PHE A 35 -11.89 -9.26 5.51
CA PHE A 35 -12.83 -9.97 4.67
C PHE A 35 -12.99 -11.37 5.24
N SER A 36 -14.18 -11.97 5.17
CA SER A 36 -14.36 -13.36 5.60
C SER A 36 -14.09 -14.29 4.40
N PRO A 37 -12.87 -14.86 4.24
CA PRO A 37 -12.57 -15.77 3.14
C PRO A 37 -13.39 -17.06 3.30
N GLU A 38 -14.00 -17.52 2.21
CA GLU A 38 -14.77 -18.77 2.16
C GLU A 38 -13.96 -19.93 1.57
N SER A 39 -12.75 -19.64 1.06
CA SER A 39 -11.84 -20.65 0.51
C SER A 39 -10.38 -20.39 0.90
N GLY A 40 -9.56 -21.45 0.90
CA GLY A 40 -8.12 -21.33 1.13
C GLY A 40 -7.43 -20.44 0.09
N THR A 41 -7.94 -20.38 -1.15
CA THR A 41 -7.43 -19.48 -2.20
C THR A 41 -7.64 -18.01 -1.86
N GLU A 42 -8.81 -17.66 -1.29
CA GLU A 42 -9.09 -16.29 -0.84
C GLU A 42 -8.20 -15.90 0.34
N THR A 43 -7.98 -16.82 1.28
CA THR A 43 -7.05 -16.61 2.40
C THR A 43 -5.62 -16.36 1.90
N LEU A 44 -5.12 -17.18 0.97
CA LEU A 44 -3.77 -17.02 0.40
C LEU A 44 -3.63 -15.71 -0.39
N LEU A 45 -4.68 -15.31 -1.11
CA LEU A 45 -4.72 -14.02 -1.80
C LEU A 45 -4.55 -12.86 -0.81
N MET A 46 -5.32 -12.86 0.29
CA MET A 46 -5.23 -11.83 1.33
C MET A 46 -3.87 -11.83 2.02
N GLN A 47 -3.32 -12.99 2.34
CA GLN A 47 -1.98 -13.09 2.94
C GLN A 47 -0.89 -12.58 1.99
N THR A 48 -1.02 -12.85 0.69
CA THR A 48 -0.07 -12.35 -0.33
C THR A 48 -0.12 -10.84 -0.44
N ILE A 49 -1.32 -10.26 -0.50
CA ILE A 49 -1.54 -8.81 -0.44
C ILE A 49 -0.94 -8.24 0.86
N GLY A 50 -1.18 -8.92 1.99
CA GLY A 50 -0.72 -8.49 3.30
C GLY A 50 0.81 -8.50 3.45
N ILE A 51 1.48 -9.56 2.99
CA ILE A 51 2.95 -9.67 2.95
C ILE A 51 3.54 -8.53 2.13
N ARG A 52 2.97 -8.27 0.95
CA ARG A 52 3.43 -7.19 0.10
C ARG A 52 3.30 -5.84 0.79
N ASP A 53 2.13 -5.51 1.35
CA ASP A 53 1.93 -4.22 2.01
C ASP A 53 2.79 -4.05 3.26
N LEU A 54 3.07 -5.14 3.99
CA LEU A 54 4.07 -5.16 5.05
C LEU A 54 5.46 -4.77 4.52
N VAL A 55 5.93 -5.40 3.44
CA VAL A 55 7.25 -5.14 2.87
C VAL A 55 7.35 -3.70 2.36
N LEU A 56 6.38 -3.25 1.56
CA LEU A 56 6.38 -1.90 0.99
C LEU A 56 6.24 -0.82 2.07
N GLY A 57 5.34 -1.04 3.04
CA GLY A 57 5.13 -0.14 4.16
C GLY A 57 6.33 -0.05 5.09
N SER A 58 6.94 -1.18 5.43
CA SER A 58 8.11 -1.24 6.32
C SER A 58 9.35 -0.63 5.65
N GLY A 59 9.58 -0.90 4.37
CA GLY A 59 10.62 -0.25 3.57
C GLY A 59 10.46 1.27 3.53
N GLY A 60 9.23 1.75 3.29
CA GLY A 60 8.89 3.17 3.35
C GLY A 60 9.11 3.78 4.74
N CYS A 61 8.67 3.12 5.81
CA CYS A 61 8.89 3.59 7.18
C CYS A 61 10.38 3.64 7.53
N ALA A 62 11.16 2.63 7.15
CA ALA A 62 12.61 2.59 7.40
C ALA A 62 13.34 3.72 6.66
N ALA A 63 13.02 3.94 5.38
CA ALA A 63 13.59 5.03 4.59
C ALA A 63 13.22 6.42 5.16
N TRP A 64 11.98 6.57 5.64
CA TRP A 64 11.52 7.79 6.30
C TRP A 64 12.25 8.07 7.61
N LEU A 65 12.44 7.04 8.46
CA LEU A 65 13.16 7.16 9.73
C LEU A 65 14.63 7.53 9.51
N ARG A 66 15.27 7.02 8.44
CA ARG A 66 16.65 7.38 8.05
C ARG A 66 16.76 8.79 7.45
N GLY A 67 15.65 9.39 7.04
CA GLY A 67 15.61 10.71 6.42
C GLY A 67 16.24 10.74 5.02
N VAL A 68 16.17 9.62 4.29
CA VAL A 68 16.66 9.51 2.91
C VAL A 68 15.49 9.73 1.96
N ASP A 69 15.24 11.00 1.61
CA ASP A 69 14.04 11.40 0.86
C ASP A 69 13.90 10.66 -0.49
N ASN A 70 15.01 10.38 -1.20
CA ASN A 70 14.95 9.65 -2.47
C ASN A 70 14.54 8.19 -2.30
N GLU A 71 15.07 7.51 -1.29
CA GLU A 71 14.72 6.12 -0.97
C GLU A 71 13.25 6.01 -0.56
N PHE A 72 12.79 6.94 0.27
CA PHE A 72 11.39 7.02 0.69
C PHE A 72 10.44 7.22 -0.50
N ARG A 73 10.82 8.08 -1.45
CA ARG A 73 10.06 8.29 -2.69
C ARG A 73 10.09 7.05 -3.59
N GLY A 74 11.20 6.31 -3.62
CA GLY A 74 11.31 5.03 -4.31
C GLY A 74 10.28 4.02 -3.79
N TRP A 75 10.20 3.84 -2.48
CA TRP A 75 9.20 2.97 -1.83
C TRP A 75 7.77 3.42 -2.10
N ALA A 76 7.48 4.71 -2.01
CA ALA A 76 6.15 5.24 -2.32
C ALA A 76 5.75 5.01 -3.80
N THR A 77 6.71 5.13 -4.72
CA THR A 77 6.48 4.93 -6.15
C THR A 77 6.23 3.46 -6.49
N ILE A 78 7.07 2.55 -5.96
CA ILE A 78 6.88 1.11 -6.13
C ILE A 78 5.55 0.67 -5.51
N GLY A 79 5.19 1.24 -4.36
CA GLY A 79 3.89 1.03 -3.73
C GLY A 79 2.72 1.38 -4.64
N LEU A 80 2.73 2.58 -5.24
CA LEU A 80 1.69 3.03 -6.14
C LEU A 80 1.59 2.17 -7.41
N ILE A 81 2.73 1.75 -7.97
CA ILE A 81 2.79 0.86 -9.13
C ILE A 81 2.12 -0.48 -8.78
N SER A 82 2.45 -1.05 -7.62
CA SER A 82 1.86 -2.32 -7.19
C SER A 82 0.36 -2.23 -6.98
N ASP A 83 -0.12 -1.17 -6.34
CA ASP A 83 -1.56 -0.99 -6.11
C ASP A 83 -2.33 -0.82 -7.42
N SER A 84 -1.72 -0.12 -8.39
CA SER A 84 -2.30 0.06 -9.72
C SER A 84 -2.37 -1.27 -10.48
N ALA A 85 -1.33 -2.10 -10.35
CA ALA A 85 -1.30 -3.44 -10.95
C ALA A 85 -2.40 -4.33 -10.35
N ASP A 86 -2.57 -4.33 -9.04
CA ASP A 86 -3.65 -5.03 -8.35
C ASP A 86 -5.04 -4.59 -8.81
N LEU A 87 -5.25 -3.28 -8.92
CA LEU A 87 -6.52 -2.72 -9.37
C LEU A 87 -6.86 -3.24 -10.78
N LEU A 88 -5.90 -3.15 -11.71
CA LEU A 88 -6.06 -3.63 -13.09
C LEU A 88 -6.29 -5.13 -13.15
N LEU A 89 -5.57 -5.91 -12.33
CA LEU A 89 -5.73 -7.35 -12.27
C LEU A 89 -7.08 -7.74 -11.66
N GLY A 90 -7.51 -7.09 -10.58
CA GLY A 90 -8.82 -7.25 -9.94
C GLY A 90 -9.97 -7.06 -10.93
N LEU A 91 -9.91 -6.00 -11.75
CA LEU A 91 -10.91 -5.73 -12.78
C LEU A 91 -11.01 -6.83 -13.85
N ARG A 92 -9.93 -7.58 -14.10
CA ARG A 92 -9.88 -8.65 -15.11
C ARG A 92 -10.03 -10.06 -14.54
N SER A 93 -10.02 -10.23 -13.23
CA SER A 93 -9.89 -11.54 -12.58
C SER A 93 -11.23 -12.16 -12.16
N LYS A 94 -12.36 -11.51 -12.45
CA LYS A 94 -13.72 -12.08 -12.30
C LYS A 94 -13.87 -13.54 -12.79
N PRO A 95 -13.32 -13.93 -13.96
CA PRO A 95 -13.41 -15.32 -14.44
C PRO A 95 -12.52 -16.31 -13.68
N LEU A 96 -11.51 -15.84 -12.94
CA LEU A 96 -10.46 -16.65 -12.30
C LEU A 96 -10.71 -16.89 -10.81
N VAL A 97 -11.18 -15.88 -10.10
CA VAL A 97 -11.33 -15.90 -8.63
C VAL A 97 -12.77 -15.62 -8.18
N GLY A 98 -13.71 -15.62 -9.12
CA GLY A 98 -15.10 -15.26 -8.89
C GLY A 98 -15.28 -13.77 -8.57
N THR A 99 -16.54 -13.37 -8.35
CA THR A 99 -16.90 -11.95 -8.14
C THR A 99 -16.35 -11.39 -6.83
N ARG A 100 -16.28 -12.19 -5.76
CA ARG A 100 -15.82 -11.74 -4.44
C ARG A 100 -14.30 -11.58 -4.38
N GLY A 101 -13.54 -12.56 -4.89
CA GLY A 101 -12.08 -12.44 -5.02
C GLY A 101 -11.67 -11.25 -5.90
N ALA A 102 -12.40 -11.01 -6.99
CA ALA A 102 -12.18 -9.85 -7.86
C ALA A 102 -12.48 -8.53 -7.13
N LEU A 103 -13.56 -8.46 -6.33
CA LEU A 103 -13.88 -7.29 -5.51
C LEU A 103 -12.80 -7.00 -4.47
N VAL A 104 -12.29 -8.01 -3.78
CA VAL A 104 -11.20 -7.84 -2.80
C VAL A 104 -9.95 -7.29 -3.50
N ALA A 105 -9.54 -7.90 -4.61
CA ALA A 105 -8.38 -7.46 -5.38
C ALA A 105 -8.53 -6.04 -5.97
N THR A 106 -9.75 -5.65 -6.36
CA THR A 106 -10.04 -4.31 -6.87
C THR A 106 -10.12 -3.26 -5.76
N LEU A 107 -10.76 -3.55 -4.63
CA LEU A 107 -11.08 -2.55 -3.61
C LEU A 107 -9.99 -2.37 -2.56
N ALA A 108 -9.26 -3.43 -2.20
CA ALA A 108 -8.16 -3.36 -1.23
C ALA A 108 -7.10 -2.27 -1.57
N PRO A 109 -6.65 -2.12 -2.83
CA PRO A 109 -5.64 -1.11 -3.17
C PRO A 109 -6.18 0.33 -3.30
N VAL A 110 -7.50 0.55 -3.45
CA VAL A 110 -8.08 1.87 -3.81
C VAL A 110 -7.68 3.00 -2.85
N PRO A 111 -7.73 2.84 -1.50
CA PRO A 111 -7.31 3.89 -0.58
C PRO A 111 -5.85 4.28 -0.75
N PHE A 112 -4.99 3.30 -1.06
CA PHE A 112 -3.55 3.51 -1.23
C PHE A 112 -3.22 4.16 -2.58
N VAL A 113 -3.90 3.78 -3.66
CA VAL A 113 -3.83 4.48 -4.96
C VAL A 113 -4.23 5.94 -4.79
N GLY A 114 -5.37 6.20 -4.15
CA GLY A 114 -5.88 7.55 -3.91
C GLY A 114 -4.90 8.41 -3.10
N ALA A 115 -4.38 7.87 -2.01
CA ALA A 115 -3.43 8.58 -1.15
C ALA A 115 -2.06 8.79 -1.83
N GLY A 116 -1.59 7.81 -2.61
CA GLY A 116 -0.36 7.90 -3.40
C GLY A 116 -0.47 8.98 -4.49
N LEU A 117 -1.55 8.97 -5.27
CA LEU A 117 -1.81 9.98 -6.30
C LEU A 117 -1.96 11.38 -5.70
N PHE A 118 -2.68 11.52 -4.58
CA PHE A 118 -2.84 12.81 -3.91
C PHE A 118 -1.51 13.33 -3.35
N GLY A 119 -0.71 12.48 -2.72
CA GLY A 119 0.62 12.82 -2.23
C GLY A 119 1.57 13.25 -3.34
N LEU A 120 1.48 12.62 -4.53
CA LEU A 120 2.28 12.98 -5.70
C LEU A 120 1.78 14.27 -6.38
N ALA A 121 0.47 14.42 -6.58
CA ALA A 121 -0.16 15.54 -7.26
C ALA A 121 -0.04 16.85 -6.47
N ARG A 122 -0.13 16.81 -5.14
CA ARG A 122 0.04 18.00 -4.29
C ARG A 122 1.46 18.57 -4.42
N ARG A 123 2.45 17.73 -4.73
CA ARG A 123 3.84 18.12 -4.95
C ARG A 123 4.07 18.79 -6.30
N LEU A 124 3.38 18.37 -7.36
CA LEU A 124 3.44 19.03 -8.67
C LEU A 124 2.87 20.46 -8.63
N ARG A 125 2.03 20.78 -7.64
CA ARG A 125 1.48 22.13 -7.44
C ARG A 125 2.37 23.04 -6.59
N THR A 126 3.38 22.49 -5.91
CA THR A 126 4.26 23.25 -4.99
C THR A 126 5.73 23.23 -5.42
N ALA A 127 6.04 22.62 -6.57
CA ALA A 127 7.35 22.62 -7.23
C ALA A 127 7.34 23.64 -8.36
#